data_AF-A0A0B7MLK6-F1
#
_entry.id   AF-A0A0B7MLK6-F1
#
_cell.length_a   1.000
_cell.length_b   1.000
_cell.length_c   1.000
_cell.angle_alpha   90.00
_cell.angle_beta   90.00
_cell.angle_gamma   90.00
#
_symmetry.space_group_name_H-M   'P 1'
#
loop_
_entity.id
_entity.type
_entity.pdbx_description
1 polymer ?
#
loop_
_entity_poly.entity_id
_entity_poly.type
_entity_poly.pdbx_seq_one_letter_code
_entity_poly.pdbx_strand_id
1 'polypeptide(L)'
;MKSKYSKIVKHIPSLEDHGHLYMYYGIPYSEECDVYGDDEEGENLIVSYECDDLCRAIADEFQYDYEWLNILHNKQIKLEKVFDVDVETQDFDVIASLLLYLVVSVTFEDKFIDALNNGYLIRLIKRLEY
;
A
#
# COMPACT_ATOMS: atom_id res chain seq x y z
N MET A 1 18.22 -15.80 -9.36
CA MET A 1 16.81 -15.76 -9.82
C MET A 1 16.23 -14.47 -9.24
N LYS A 2 15.75 -13.53 -10.06
CA LYS A 2 15.03 -12.37 -9.49
C LYS A 2 13.75 -12.90 -8.84
N SER A 3 13.43 -12.47 -7.62
CA SER A 3 12.15 -12.80 -6.97
C SER A 3 11.01 -12.44 -7.93
N LYS A 4 9.95 -13.27 -7.99
CA LYS A 4 8.76 -13.03 -8.80
C LYS A 4 8.22 -11.61 -8.55
N TYR A 5 8.26 -11.17 -7.29
CA TYR A 5 7.76 -9.89 -6.82
C TYR A 5 8.86 -8.82 -6.65
N SER A 6 9.98 -8.97 -7.35
CA SER A 6 11.15 -8.08 -7.21
C SER A 6 10.86 -6.59 -7.44
N LYS A 7 9.86 -6.26 -8.27
CA LYS A 7 9.42 -4.87 -8.47
C LYS A 7 8.74 -4.25 -7.26
N ILE A 8 8.13 -5.06 -6.39
CA ILE A 8 7.46 -4.60 -5.16
C ILE A 8 8.47 -4.63 -4.01
N VAL A 9 9.18 -5.77 -3.85
CA VAL A 9 10.13 -6.00 -2.76
C VAL A 9 11.29 -5.00 -2.76
N LYS A 10 11.69 -4.45 -3.92
CA LYS A 10 12.76 -3.44 -4.00
C LYS A 10 12.47 -2.17 -3.19
N HIS A 11 11.21 -1.90 -2.83
CA HIS A 11 10.82 -0.72 -2.05
C HIS A 11 11.06 -0.88 -0.54
N ILE A 12 11.29 -2.10 -0.04
CA ILE A 12 11.48 -2.35 1.41
C ILE A 12 12.52 -1.40 2.04
N PRO A 13 13.74 -1.22 1.49
CA PRO A 13 14.73 -0.35 2.11
C PRO A 13 14.28 1.11 2.22
N SER A 14 13.67 1.67 1.16
CA SER A 14 13.13 3.05 1.19
C SER A 14 11.97 3.18 2.17
N LEU A 15 11.09 2.18 2.24
CA LEU A 15 9.98 2.15 3.21
C LEU A 15 10.48 2.12 4.66
N GLU A 16 11.57 1.40 4.95
CA GLU A 16 12.20 1.37 6.29
C GLU A 16 12.88 2.69 6.66
N ASP A 17 13.48 3.37 5.68
CA ASP A 17 14.23 4.60 5.89
C ASP A 17 13.31 5.84 5.96
N HIS A 18 12.39 5.97 5.01
CA HIS A 18 11.56 7.17 4.83
C HIS A 18 10.15 6.87 4.28
N GLY A 19 9.55 5.73 4.66
CA GLY A 19 8.19 5.36 4.21
C GLY A 19 7.09 6.40 4.52
N HIS A 20 7.26 7.21 5.58
CA HIS A 20 6.35 8.33 5.89
C HIS A 20 6.33 9.43 4.82
N LEU A 21 7.31 9.46 3.91
CA LEU A 21 7.37 10.39 2.77
C LEU A 21 6.76 9.81 1.49
N TYR A 22 6.30 8.55 1.50
CA TYR A 22 5.65 7.95 0.33
C TYR A 22 4.32 8.64 0.04
N MET A 23 3.49 8.82 1.06
CA MET A 23 2.20 9.50 0.95
C MET A 23 1.85 10.18 2.26
N TYR A 24 1.52 11.46 2.22
CA TYR A 24 1.22 12.27 3.41
C TYR A 24 0.48 13.56 3.04
N TYR A 25 -0.21 14.15 4.01
CA TYR A 25 -0.75 15.50 3.88
C TYR A 25 0.31 16.54 4.25
N GLY A 26 0.46 17.57 3.42
CA GLY A 26 1.35 18.69 3.71
C GLY A 26 1.94 19.38 2.48
N ILE A 27 3.26 19.64 2.54
CA ILE A 27 4.03 20.35 1.51
C ILE A 27 5.00 19.36 0.87
N PRO A 28 5.11 19.30 -0.47
CA PRO A 28 6.02 18.38 -1.14
C PRO A 28 7.48 18.62 -0.73
N TYR A 29 8.18 17.55 -0.34
CA TYR A 29 9.62 17.61 -0.01
C TYR A 29 10.52 17.72 -1.25
N SER A 30 9.99 17.44 -2.45
CA SER A 30 10.69 17.53 -3.73
C SER A 30 9.75 17.90 -4.88
N GLU A 31 10.30 18.33 -6.02
CA GLU A 31 9.54 18.57 -7.26
C GLU A 31 9.02 17.27 -7.92
N GLU A 32 9.48 16.11 -7.45
CA GLU A 32 9.10 14.79 -7.96
C GLU A 32 7.86 14.20 -7.26
N CYS A 33 7.17 15.01 -6.47
CA CYS A 33 5.92 14.62 -5.81
C CYS A 33 4.71 15.08 -6.63
N ASP A 34 3.75 14.18 -6.80
CA ASP A 34 2.41 14.55 -7.24
C ASP A 34 1.67 15.23 -6.08
N VAL A 35 0.99 16.34 -6.37
CA VAL A 35 0.27 17.16 -5.39
C VAL A 35 -1.21 17.17 -5.76
N TYR A 36 -2.03 16.58 -4.89
CA TYR A 36 -3.47 16.57 -5.02
C TYR A 36 -4.06 17.53 -4.00
N GLY A 37 -4.79 18.54 -4.48
CA GLY A 37 -5.49 19.46 -3.61
C GLY A 37 -6.62 18.76 -2.88
N ASP A 38 -6.67 18.92 -1.57
CA ASP A 38 -7.85 18.58 -0.78
C ASP A 38 -8.66 19.86 -0.54
N ASP A 39 -9.83 19.93 -1.14
CA ASP A 39 -10.73 21.08 -1.03
C ASP A 39 -11.34 21.21 0.39
N GLU A 40 -11.21 20.18 1.25
CA GLU A 40 -11.89 20.11 2.55
C GLU A 40 -10.96 20.32 3.77
N GLU A 41 -9.71 19.84 3.74
CA GLU A 41 -8.82 19.83 4.94
C GLU A 41 -7.67 20.86 4.92
N GLY A 42 -7.47 21.58 3.81
CA GLY A 42 -6.53 22.70 3.73
C GLY A 42 -5.05 22.33 3.61
N GLU A 43 -4.69 21.05 3.71
CA GLU A 43 -3.37 20.51 3.33
C GLU A 43 -3.49 19.66 2.07
N ASN A 44 -2.47 19.70 1.20
CA ASN A 44 -2.49 18.89 -0.02
C ASN A 44 -2.07 17.45 0.30
N LEU A 45 -2.71 16.48 -0.34
CA LEU A 45 -2.21 15.11 -0.39
C LEU A 45 -0.97 15.07 -1.31
N ILE A 46 0.15 14.66 -0.76
CA ILE A 46 1.42 14.50 -1.46
C ILE A 46 1.66 13.02 -1.71
N VAL A 47 2.00 12.67 -2.96
CA VAL A 47 2.36 11.31 -3.37
C VAL A 47 3.73 11.34 -4.02
N SER A 48 4.71 10.62 -3.46
CA SER A 48 6.03 10.54 -4.07
C SER A 48 6.03 9.64 -5.31
N TYR A 49 6.96 9.88 -6.24
CA TYR A 49 7.17 8.97 -7.38
C TYR A 49 7.42 7.51 -6.95
N GLU A 50 8.10 7.29 -5.82
CA GLU A 50 8.31 5.94 -5.28
C GLU A 50 7.00 5.29 -4.81
N CYS A 51 6.08 6.08 -4.26
CA CYS A 51 4.76 5.60 -3.88
C CYS A 51 3.92 5.24 -5.12
N ASP A 52 3.91 6.08 -6.15
CA ASP A 52 3.26 5.77 -7.43
C ASP A 52 3.85 4.50 -8.07
N ASP A 53 5.17 4.35 -8.11
CA ASP A 53 5.85 3.16 -8.62
C ASP A 53 5.49 1.90 -7.82
N LEU A 54 5.43 1.99 -6.49
CA LEU A 54 4.99 0.88 -5.64
C LEU A 54 3.53 0.49 -5.90
N CYS A 55 2.62 1.49 -5.96
CA CYS A 55 1.21 1.25 -6.21
C CYS A 55 0.98 0.60 -7.58
N ARG A 56 1.67 1.08 -8.62
CA ARG A 56 1.64 0.50 -9.96
C ARG A 56 2.19 -0.93 -9.97
N ALA A 57 3.31 -1.18 -9.29
CA ALA A 57 3.89 -2.51 -9.21
C ALA A 57 2.93 -3.53 -8.56
N ILE A 58 2.21 -3.13 -7.51
CA ILE A 58 1.20 -3.95 -6.85
C ILE A 58 -0.01 -4.19 -7.78
N ALA A 59 -0.53 -3.12 -8.40
CA ALA A 59 -1.67 -3.21 -9.30
C ALA A 59 -1.35 -4.10 -10.51
N ASP A 60 -0.22 -3.88 -11.19
CA ASP A 60 0.21 -4.66 -12.35
C ASP A 60 0.34 -6.15 -12.03
N GLU A 61 0.80 -6.50 -10.83
CA GLU A 61 1.02 -7.88 -10.43
C GLU A 61 -0.27 -8.60 -10.01
N PHE A 62 -1.23 -7.89 -9.39
CA PHE A 62 -2.35 -8.55 -8.72
C PHE A 62 -3.75 -8.16 -9.23
N GLN A 63 -3.94 -6.97 -9.83
CA GLN A 63 -5.29 -6.40 -10.02
C GLN A 63 -6.23 -7.25 -10.90
N TYR A 64 -5.67 -7.98 -11.87
CA TYR A 64 -6.45 -8.80 -12.81
C TYR A 64 -6.59 -10.26 -12.37
N ASP A 65 -5.71 -10.72 -11.50
CA ASP A 65 -5.64 -12.12 -11.06
C ASP A 65 -6.35 -12.35 -9.72
N TYR A 66 -6.62 -11.27 -8.95
CA TYR A 66 -7.20 -11.36 -7.62
C TYR A 66 -8.51 -10.57 -7.52
N GLU A 67 -9.60 -11.30 -7.26
CA GLU A 67 -10.87 -10.71 -6.82
C GLU A 67 -10.76 -10.30 -5.34
N TRP A 68 -9.91 -9.31 -5.05
CA TRP A 68 -9.48 -8.97 -3.69
C TRP A 68 -10.65 -8.78 -2.73
N LEU A 69 -11.73 -8.11 -3.16
CA LEU A 69 -12.90 -7.86 -2.33
C LEU A 69 -13.62 -9.16 -1.96
N ASN A 70 -13.76 -10.08 -2.92
CA ASN A 70 -14.37 -11.39 -2.68
C ASN A 70 -13.50 -12.24 -1.76
N ILE A 71 -12.17 -12.21 -1.91
CA ILE A 71 -11.24 -12.94 -1.06
C ILE A 71 -11.33 -12.44 0.39
N LEU A 72 -11.22 -11.13 0.61
CA LEU A 72 -11.32 -10.55 1.96
C LEU A 72 -12.68 -10.85 2.60
N HIS A 73 -13.77 -10.72 1.82
CA HIS A 73 -15.11 -11.04 2.29
C HIS A 73 -15.27 -12.52 2.65
N ASN A 74 -14.81 -13.45 1.80
CA ASN A 74 -14.88 -14.89 2.06
C ASN A 74 -14.08 -15.30 3.31
N LYS A 75 -13.00 -14.58 3.60
CA LYS A 75 -12.17 -14.75 4.81
C LYS A 75 -12.72 -13.99 6.02
N GLN A 76 -13.86 -13.34 5.90
CA GLN A 76 -14.53 -12.55 6.94
C GLN A 76 -13.67 -11.39 7.48
N ILE A 77 -12.75 -10.89 6.66
CA ILE A 77 -11.94 -9.72 6.98
C ILE A 77 -12.79 -8.47 6.72
N LYS A 78 -12.94 -7.64 7.74
CA LYS A 78 -13.65 -6.36 7.64
C LYS A 78 -12.66 -5.27 7.28
N LEU A 79 -12.95 -4.50 6.23
CA LEU A 79 -12.08 -3.41 5.76
C LEU A 79 -11.79 -2.39 6.87
N GLU A 80 -12.81 -2.06 7.68
CA GLU A 80 -12.68 -1.17 8.84
C GLU A 80 -11.67 -1.65 9.90
N LYS A 81 -11.37 -2.96 9.94
CA LYS A 81 -10.49 -3.63 10.91
C LYS A 81 -9.29 -4.29 10.22
N VAL A 82 -8.91 -3.81 9.04
CA VAL A 82 -7.83 -4.42 8.27
C VAL A 82 -6.52 -4.53 9.07
N PHE A 83 -6.22 -3.55 9.91
CA PHE A 83 -5.00 -3.51 10.72
C PHE A 83 -4.99 -4.49 11.90
N ASP A 84 -6.14 -5.09 12.24
CA ASP A 84 -6.24 -6.16 13.23
C ASP A 84 -5.83 -7.53 12.66
N VAL A 85 -5.64 -7.64 11.33
CA VAL A 85 -5.25 -8.88 10.67
C VAL A 85 -3.79 -9.22 10.98
N ASP A 86 -3.57 -10.43 11.51
CA ASP A 86 -2.23 -11.00 11.71
C ASP A 86 -1.65 -11.48 10.38
N VAL A 87 -0.96 -10.58 9.67
CA VAL A 87 -0.43 -10.81 8.31
C VAL A 87 0.58 -11.95 8.24
N GLU A 88 1.25 -12.28 9.33
CA GLU A 88 2.28 -13.33 9.38
C GLU A 88 1.66 -14.74 9.33
N THR A 89 0.38 -14.87 9.63
CA THR A 89 -0.35 -16.15 9.60
C THR A 89 -1.23 -16.32 8.37
N GLN A 90 -1.43 -15.26 7.58
CA GLN A 90 -2.32 -15.30 6.43
C GLN A 90 -1.70 -16.00 5.22
N ASP A 91 -2.59 -16.61 4.41
CA ASP A 91 -2.24 -17.15 3.10
C ASP A 91 -1.93 -16.02 2.10
N PHE A 92 -1.24 -16.41 1.01
CA PHE A 92 -0.78 -15.46 0.01
C PHE A 92 -1.94 -14.68 -0.64
N ASP A 93 -3.08 -15.33 -0.88
CA ASP A 93 -4.22 -14.69 -1.53
C ASP A 93 -4.77 -13.55 -0.68
N VAL A 94 -4.80 -13.73 0.65
CA VAL A 94 -5.13 -12.65 1.59
C VAL A 94 -4.07 -11.55 1.55
N ILE A 95 -2.77 -11.87 1.53
CA ILE A 95 -1.71 -10.85 1.42
C ILE A 95 -1.87 -10.00 0.15
N ALA A 96 -2.02 -10.63 -1.00
CA ALA A 96 -2.22 -9.95 -2.28
C ALA A 96 -3.50 -9.08 -2.26
N SER A 97 -4.58 -9.60 -1.66
CA SER A 97 -5.84 -8.88 -1.54
C SER A 97 -5.75 -7.67 -0.62
N LEU A 98 -5.00 -7.77 0.48
CA LEU A 98 -4.75 -6.65 1.39
C LEU A 98 -3.89 -5.56 0.72
N LEU A 99 -2.86 -5.95 -0.05
CA LEU A 99 -2.06 -5.01 -0.84
C LEU A 99 -2.91 -4.27 -1.87
N LEU A 100 -3.77 -4.98 -2.61
CA LEU A 100 -4.69 -4.36 -3.56
C LEU A 100 -5.69 -3.44 -2.89
N TYR A 101 -6.25 -3.85 -1.75
CA TYR A 101 -7.14 -2.99 -0.97
C TYR A 101 -6.46 -1.68 -0.59
N LEU A 102 -5.22 -1.72 -0.10
CA LEU A 102 -4.47 -0.51 0.23
C LEU A 102 -4.27 0.38 -1.00
N VAL A 103 -3.84 -0.18 -2.14
CA VAL A 103 -3.66 0.62 -3.39
C VAL A 103 -4.96 1.28 -3.83
N VAL A 104 -6.08 0.55 -3.75
CA VAL A 104 -7.39 1.08 -4.15
C VAL A 104 -7.87 2.15 -3.16
N SER A 105 -7.56 1.99 -1.87
CA SER A 105 -7.94 2.91 -0.78
C SER A 105 -7.39 4.32 -0.95
N VAL A 106 -6.26 4.49 -1.63
CA VAL A 106 -5.66 5.81 -1.97
C VAL A 106 -6.68 6.79 -2.56
N THR A 107 -7.71 6.29 -3.25
CA THR A 107 -8.69 7.12 -3.93
C THR A 107 -9.90 7.54 -3.10
N PHE A 108 -10.06 7.03 -1.86
CA PHE A 108 -11.26 7.29 -1.05
C PHE A 108 -11.08 7.25 0.47
N GLU A 109 -9.93 6.84 0.99
CA GLU A 109 -9.65 6.84 2.44
C GLU A 109 -8.14 6.84 2.74
N ASP A 110 -7.76 7.28 3.95
CA ASP A 110 -6.36 7.41 4.37
C ASP A 110 -5.68 6.07 4.72
N LYS A 111 -6.27 4.93 4.36
CA LYS A 111 -5.77 3.61 4.78
C LYS A 111 -4.37 3.31 4.27
N PHE A 112 -4.01 3.81 3.11
CA PHE A 112 -2.63 3.66 2.63
C PHE A 112 -1.64 4.42 3.53
N ILE A 113 -1.97 5.67 3.88
CA ILE A 113 -1.16 6.50 4.80
C ILE A 113 -1.09 5.86 6.19
N ASP A 114 -2.23 5.40 6.72
CA ASP A 114 -2.28 4.66 7.99
C ASP A 114 -1.36 3.43 7.95
N ALA A 115 -1.42 2.65 6.87
CA ALA A 115 -0.62 1.45 6.68
C ALA A 115 0.89 1.73 6.57
N LEU A 116 1.27 2.86 5.99
CA LEU A 116 2.66 3.35 6.00
C LEU A 116 3.09 3.66 7.45
N ASN A 117 2.31 4.49 8.14
CA ASN A 117 2.65 5.03 9.44
C ASN A 117 2.70 3.96 10.56
N ASN A 118 1.84 2.95 10.49
CA ASN A 118 1.81 1.86 11.47
C ASN A 118 2.68 0.65 11.08
N GLY A 119 3.38 0.71 9.94
CA GLY A 119 4.25 -0.37 9.44
C GLY A 119 3.52 -1.59 8.90
N TYR A 120 2.21 -1.53 8.69
CA TYR A 120 1.42 -2.62 8.13
C TYR A 120 1.77 -2.89 6.67
N LEU A 121 1.97 -1.85 5.85
CA LEU A 121 2.32 -2.00 4.43
C LEU A 121 3.63 -2.77 4.24
N ILE A 122 4.67 -2.41 5.00
CA ILE A 122 5.97 -3.08 4.89
C ILE A 122 5.89 -4.54 5.34
N ARG A 123 5.09 -4.86 6.38
CA ARG A 123 4.88 -6.25 6.80
C ARG A 123 4.21 -7.07 5.71
N LEU A 124 3.22 -6.52 4.99
CA LEU A 124 2.62 -7.17 3.82
C LEU A 124 3.65 -7.40 2.70
N ILE A 125 4.46 -6.38 2.36
CA ILE A 125 5.46 -6.50 1.28
C ILE A 125 6.52 -7.56 1.62
N LYS A 126 6.96 -7.65 2.88
CA LYS A 126 7.90 -8.69 3.35
C LYS A 126 7.37 -10.11 3.16
N ARG A 127 6.03 -10.30 3.14
CA ARG A 127 5.43 -11.60 2.83
C ARG A 127 5.63 -12.03 1.37
N LEU A 128 6.03 -11.12 0.49
CA LEU A 128 6.34 -11.41 -0.92
C LEU A 128 7.80 -11.85 -1.15
N GLU A 129 8.64 -11.85 -0.11
CA GLU A 129 10.02 -12.33 -0.20
C GLU A 129 10.14 -13.86 -0.23
N TYR A 130 9.08 -14.56 0.21
CA TYR A 130 9.03 -16.02 0.40
C TYR A 130 8.20 -16.71 -0.68
#